data_AF-A0A6C0UUS8-F1
#
_entry.id   AF-A0A6C0UUS8-F1
#
_cell.length_a   1.000
_cell.length_b   1.000
_cell.length_c   1.000
_cell.angle_alpha   90.00
_cell.angle_beta   90.00
_cell.angle_gamma   90.00
#
_symmetry.space_group_name_H-M   'P 1'
#
loop_
_entity.id
_entity.type
_entity.pdbx_description
1 polymer ?
#
loop_
_entity_poly.entity_id
_entity_poly.type
_entity_poly.pdbx_seq_one_letter_code
_entity_poly.pdbx_strand_id
1 'polypeptide(L)'
;MITLQDTVEDLYKKAYVEEKTSSSARLDTLTEFCREQLSDRGVQGTERNANLDAFVRTKNWDITSRQGDAPQIAISTKSVLNNLSGTIPNRTDELLGEVTDLQMRNPDVVTGYVVIVDTADTADEPNRSRWAQKLERRIDRLSGRRPPAWGRGLVESACVVKTNLVGPGDAQLLSDPGDMHDFFDTIVEQYRERFESGQQTLS
;
A
#
# COMPACT_ATOMS: atom_id res chain seq x y z
N MET A 1 16.93 9.90 4.03
CA MET A 1 16.37 8.67 3.47
C MET A 1 15.70 7.95 4.60
N ILE A 2 14.38 7.85 4.51
CA ILE A 2 13.55 7.13 5.47
C ILE A 2 13.75 5.63 5.22
N THR A 3 13.88 4.84 6.27
CA THR A 3 13.93 3.38 6.18
C THR A 3 12.56 2.79 6.50
N LEU A 4 12.33 1.53 6.09
CA LEU A 4 11.09 0.83 6.46
C LEU A 4 10.96 0.70 8.00
N GLN A 5 12.08 0.51 8.71
CA GLN A 5 12.12 0.48 10.17
C GLN A 5 11.67 1.82 10.79
N ASP A 6 12.11 2.96 10.25
CA ASP A 6 11.65 4.28 10.73
C ASP A 6 10.12 4.44 10.63
N THR A 7 9.51 3.85 9.59
CA THR A 7 8.04 3.87 9.43
C THR A 7 7.34 3.05 10.52
N VAL A 8 7.94 1.94 10.96
CA VAL A 8 7.40 1.06 12.01
C VAL A 8 7.51 1.73 13.37
N GLU A 9 8.63 2.39 13.65
CA GLU A 9 8.87 3.15 14.88
C GLU A 9 7.92 4.35 15.00
N ASP A 10 7.72 5.12 13.94
CA ASP A 10 6.78 6.24 13.94
C ASP A 10 5.32 5.76 14.09
N LEU A 11 4.95 4.65 13.43
CA LEU A 11 3.63 4.04 13.60
C LEU A 11 3.41 3.60 15.05
N TYR A 12 4.40 2.96 15.67
CA TYR A 12 4.35 2.57 17.08
C TYR A 12 4.15 3.80 17.98
N LYS A 13 4.98 4.82 17.81
CA LYS A 13 4.90 6.06 18.60
C LYS A 13 3.52 6.69 18.49
N LYS A 14 3.00 6.88 17.27
CA LYS A 14 1.70 7.52 17.08
C LYS A 14 0.55 6.65 17.57
N ALA A 15 0.58 5.34 17.35
CA ALA A 15 -0.52 4.46 17.72
C ALA A 15 -0.57 4.16 19.22
N TYR A 16 0.57 3.87 19.85
CA TYR A 16 0.62 3.35 21.22
C TYR A 16 1.15 4.34 22.26
N VAL A 17 2.02 5.29 21.89
CA VAL A 17 2.55 6.30 22.83
C VAL A 17 1.67 7.55 22.84
N GLU A 18 1.25 8.01 21.66
CA GLU A 18 0.36 9.18 21.51
C GLU A 18 -1.13 8.82 21.48
N GLU A 19 -1.46 7.53 21.56
CA GLU A 19 -2.83 6.97 21.53
C GLU A 19 -3.67 7.37 20.29
N LYS A 20 -3.03 7.70 19.17
CA LYS A 20 -3.68 8.10 17.91
C LYS A 20 -4.02 6.92 17.01
N THR A 21 -4.55 5.84 17.60
CA THR A 21 -4.88 4.57 16.91
C THR A 21 -5.89 4.71 15.77
N SER A 22 -6.71 5.77 15.74
CA SER A 22 -7.69 6.05 14.68
C SER A 22 -7.27 7.15 13.71
N SER A 23 -6.16 7.86 13.96
CA SER A 23 -5.69 8.95 13.12
C SER A 23 -5.11 8.43 11.81
N SER A 24 -5.47 9.06 10.68
CA SER A 24 -4.86 8.79 9.36
C SER A 24 -3.39 9.22 9.31
N ALA A 25 -3.00 10.25 10.09
CA ALA A 25 -1.63 10.77 10.15
C ALA A 25 -0.59 9.78 10.69
N ARG A 26 -1.04 8.63 11.23
CA ARG A 26 -0.15 7.57 11.71
C ARG A 26 0.64 6.88 10.60
N LEU A 27 0.20 7.00 9.35
CA LEU A 27 0.88 6.41 8.19
C LEU A 27 1.71 7.42 7.39
N ASP A 28 1.79 8.68 7.83
CA ASP A 28 2.48 9.74 7.08
C ASP A 28 3.94 9.39 6.75
N THR A 29 4.66 8.76 7.68
CA THR A 29 6.06 8.35 7.48
C THR A 29 6.16 7.20 6.48
N LEU A 30 5.21 6.27 6.48
CA LEU A 30 5.11 5.23 5.45
C LEU A 30 4.79 5.84 4.08
N THR A 31 3.86 6.79 4.02
CA THR A 31 3.50 7.50 2.78
C THR A 31 4.73 8.21 2.21
N GLU A 32 5.52 8.88 3.04
CA GLU A 32 6.73 9.57 2.60
C GLU A 32 7.83 8.59 2.17
N PHE A 33 8.04 7.51 2.93
CA PHE A 33 8.92 6.40 2.52
C PHE A 33 8.56 5.88 1.12
N CYS A 34 7.27 5.60 0.86
CA CYS A 34 6.81 5.15 -0.45
C CYS A 34 7.11 6.16 -1.57
N ARG A 35 6.99 7.47 -1.28
CA ARG A 35 7.30 8.53 -2.25
C ARG A 35 8.79 8.63 -2.54
N GLU A 36 9.64 8.56 -1.52
CA GLU A 36 11.10 8.49 -1.70
C GLU A 36 11.46 7.28 -2.59
N GLN A 37 10.91 6.09 -2.29
CA GLN A 37 11.19 4.88 -3.06
C GLN A 37 10.74 4.94 -4.52
N LEU A 38 9.62 5.60 -4.82
CA LEU A 38 9.16 5.85 -6.18
C LEU A 38 10.04 6.89 -6.89
N SER A 39 10.41 7.97 -6.20
CA SER A 39 11.28 9.04 -6.72
C SER A 39 12.68 8.52 -7.05
N ASP A 40 13.26 7.70 -6.18
CA ASP A 40 14.58 7.06 -6.38
C ASP A 40 14.57 6.14 -7.62
N ARG A 41 13.40 5.63 -8.00
CA ARG A 41 13.17 4.84 -9.21
C ARG A 41 12.75 5.68 -10.42
N GLY A 42 12.79 7.01 -10.31
CA GLY A 42 12.54 7.94 -11.41
C GLY A 42 11.08 8.35 -11.62
N VAL A 43 10.14 7.91 -10.76
CA VAL A 43 8.75 8.38 -10.83
C VAL A 43 8.67 9.80 -10.28
N GLN A 44 8.33 10.75 -11.14
CA GLN A 44 8.20 12.16 -10.77
C GLN A 44 6.76 12.53 -10.37
N GLY A 45 6.63 13.67 -9.69
CA GLY A 45 5.33 14.28 -9.41
C GLY A 45 4.42 13.48 -8.48
N THR A 46 5.00 12.67 -7.57
CA THR A 46 4.17 11.95 -6.58
C THR A 46 3.56 12.92 -5.57
N GLU A 47 2.28 12.74 -5.29
CA GLU A 47 1.47 13.53 -4.37
C GLU A 47 0.94 12.66 -3.22
N ARG A 48 0.62 13.31 -2.09
CA ARG A 48 0.04 12.67 -0.91
C ARG A 48 -1.45 12.94 -0.81
N ASN A 49 -2.20 11.95 -0.34
CA ASN A 49 -3.62 12.09 0.03
C ASN A 49 -4.44 12.78 -1.07
N ALA A 50 -4.21 12.38 -2.32
CA ALA A 50 -4.86 12.99 -3.46
C ALA A 50 -6.26 12.41 -3.64
N ASN A 51 -7.21 13.29 -3.98
CA ASN A 51 -8.55 12.88 -4.36
C ASN A 51 -8.54 12.50 -5.84
N LEU A 52 -8.73 11.21 -6.11
CA LEU A 52 -8.90 10.70 -7.46
C LEU A 52 -10.37 10.47 -7.75
N ASP A 53 -10.78 11.02 -8.88
CA ASP A 53 -12.09 10.81 -9.46
C ASP A 53 -12.20 9.37 -9.98
N ALA A 54 -13.00 8.56 -9.30
CA ALA A 54 -13.33 7.20 -9.72
C ALA A 54 -14.66 7.17 -10.51
N PHE A 55 -15.16 5.98 -10.82
CA PHE A 55 -16.40 5.81 -11.58
C PHE A 55 -17.65 6.21 -10.77
N VAL A 56 -17.76 5.76 -9.53
CA VAL A 56 -18.91 5.98 -8.64
C VAL A 56 -18.72 7.21 -7.76
N ARG A 57 -17.54 7.38 -7.16
CA ARG A 57 -17.25 8.50 -6.25
C ARG A 57 -15.78 8.86 -6.22
N THR A 58 -15.47 10.13 -5.99
CA THR A 58 -14.11 10.56 -5.68
C THR A 58 -13.63 9.88 -4.40
N LYS A 59 -12.40 9.33 -4.43
CA LYS A 59 -11.77 8.68 -3.28
C LYS A 59 -10.39 9.27 -3.00
N ASN A 60 -10.01 9.28 -1.74
CA ASN A 60 -8.68 9.68 -1.32
C ASN A 60 -7.71 8.51 -1.46
N TRP A 61 -6.58 8.75 -2.12
CA TRP A 61 -5.50 7.79 -2.29
C TRP A 61 -4.23 8.32 -1.64
N ASP A 62 -3.52 7.46 -0.91
CA ASP A 62 -2.42 7.87 -0.03
C ASP A 62 -1.21 8.37 -0.83
N ILE A 63 -0.84 7.69 -1.91
CA ILE A 63 0.16 8.15 -2.89
C ILE A 63 -0.43 8.12 -4.29
N THR A 64 -0.23 9.19 -5.05
CA THR A 64 -0.60 9.23 -6.47
C THR A 64 0.47 9.87 -7.33
N SER A 65 0.58 9.48 -8.59
CA SER A 65 1.25 10.28 -9.64
C SER A 65 0.26 10.48 -10.79
N ARG A 66 0.31 11.64 -11.44
CA ARG A 66 -0.65 12.04 -12.49
C ARG A 66 0.04 12.76 -13.63
N GLN A 67 -0.56 12.66 -14.82
CA GLN A 67 -0.26 13.51 -15.96
C GLN A 67 -1.51 14.32 -16.31
N GLY A 68 -1.49 15.62 -15.99
CA GLY A 68 -2.72 16.42 -15.97
C GLY A 68 -3.70 15.84 -14.94
N ASP A 69 -4.94 15.60 -15.35
CA ASP A 69 -5.97 15.01 -14.49
C ASP A 69 -5.99 13.46 -14.52
N ALA A 70 -5.18 12.84 -15.39
CA ALA A 70 -5.15 11.39 -15.53
C ALA A 70 -4.20 10.75 -14.51
N PRO A 71 -4.70 9.92 -13.57
CA PRO A 71 -3.84 9.22 -12.62
C PRO A 71 -3.03 8.14 -13.34
N GLN A 72 -1.72 8.12 -13.11
CA GLN A 72 -0.81 7.11 -13.63
C GLN A 72 -0.45 6.07 -12.56
N ILE A 73 -0.29 6.50 -11.30
CA ILE A 73 -0.07 5.62 -10.15
C ILE A 73 -1.06 5.99 -9.05
N ALA A 74 -1.61 4.99 -8.36
CA ALA A 74 -2.41 5.15 -7.16
C ALA A 74 -2.09 4.02 -6.15
N ILE A 75 -1.52 4.37 -5.00
CA ILE A 75 -1.15 3.42 -3.94
C ILE A 75 -1.97 3.73 -2.69
N SER A 76 -2.59 2.71 -2.14
CA SER A 76 -3.31 2.76 -0.87
C SER A 76 -2.46 2.12 0.23
N THR A 77 -2.27 2.82 1.33
CA THR A 77 -1.56 2.37 2.52
C THR A 77 -2.55 2.14 3.67
N LYS A 78 -2.37 1.05 4.41
CA LYS A 78 -3.24 0.69 5.53
C LYS A 78 -2.42 0.12 6.69
N SER A 79 -3.03 0.10 7.87
CA SER A 79 -2.46 -0.55 9.05
C SER A 79 -3.52 -1.41 9.75
N VAL A 80 -3.17 -2.61 10.17
CA VAL A 80 -4.01 -3.49 10.99
C VAL A 80 -3.27 -3.77 12.30
N LEU A 81 -3.63 -3.01 13.33
CA LEU A 81 -2.96 -3.04 14.64
C LEU A 81 -3.70 -3.87 15.68
N ASN A 82 -4.99 -4.11 15.49
CA ASN A 82 -5.85 -4.84 16.42
C ASN A 82 -6.94 -5.58 15.64
N ASN A 83 -7.49 -6.65 16.23
CA ASN A 83 -8.58 -7.44 15.67
C ASN A 83 -8.29 -7.87 14.22
N LEU A 84 -7.12 -8.45 13.99
CA LEU A 84 -6.73 -8.98 12.68
C LEU A 84 -7.79 -9.93 12.14
N SER A 85 -8.28 -10.85 12.99
CA SER A 85 -9.21 -11.90 12.56
C SER A 85 -10.52 -11.34 11.98
N GLY A 86 -11.08 -10.30 12.58
CA GLY A 86 -12.27 -9.59 12.10
C GLY A 86 -11.99 -8.56 11.01
N THR A 87 -10.79 -7.98 10.97
CA THR A 87 -10.44 -6.90 10.03
C THR A 87 -10.09 -7.40 8.63
N ILE A 88 -9.49 -8.60 8.52
CA ILE A 88 -8.99 -9.12 7.23
C ILE A 88 -10.06 -9.22 6.12
N PRO A 89 -11.26 -9.78 6.35
CA PRO A 89 -12.31 -9.80 5.33
C PRO A 89 -12.67 -8.39 4.86
N ASN A 90 -12.93 -7.48 5.80
CA ASN A 90 -13.32 -6.10 5.49
C ASN A 90 -12.25 -5.38 4.68
N ARG A 91 -10.97 -5.54 5.00
CA ARG A 91 -9.87 -4.90 4.25
C ARG A 91 -9.75 -5.42 2.82
N THR A 92 -10.02 -6.71 2.62
CA THR A 92 -10.00 -7.31 1.29
C THR A 92 -11.14 -6.76 0.42
N ASP A 93 -12.33 -6.64 1.00
CA ASP A 93 -13.52 -6.11 0.31
C ASP A 93 -13.39 -4.60 0.03
N GLU A 94 -12.81 -3.84 0.97
CA GLU A 94 -12.46 -2.42 0.79
C GLU A 94 -11.48 -2.25 -0.37
N LEU A 95 -10.39 -3.02 -0.41
CA LEU A 95 -9.42 -2.98 -1.50
C LEU A 95 -10.10 -3.28 -2.86
N LEU A 96 -10.94 -4.32 -2.91
CA LEU A 96 -11.72 -4.68 -4.10
C LEU A 96 -12.59 -3.52 -4.58
N GLY A 97 -13.36 -2.91 -3.68
CA GLY A 97 -14.23 -1.79 -4.02
C GLY A 97 -13.50 -0.49 -4.37
N GLU A 98 -12.35 -0.21 -3.74
CA GLU A 98 -11.49 0.95 -4.03
C GLU A 98 -10.88 0.87 -5.42
N VAL A 99 -10.22 -0.24 -5.71
CA VAL A 99 -9.45 -0.41 -6.93
C VAL A 99 -10.38 -0.58 -8.14
N THR A 100 -11.43 -1.40 -8.03
CA THR A 100 -12.37 -1.63 -9.13
C THR A 100 -13.02 -0.32 -9.59
N ASP A 101 -13.46 0.50 -8.63
CA ASP A 101 -14.11 1.79 -8.89
C ASP A 101 -13.17 2.76 -9.63
N LEU A 102 -11.89 2.82 -9.23
CA LEU A 102 -10.90 3.65 -9.91
C LEU A 102 -10.61 3.13 -11.33
N GLN A 103 -10.39 1.83 -11.47
CA GLN A 103 -10.02 1.19 -12.74
C GLN A 103 -11.16 1.21 -13.78
N MET A 104 -12.42 1.23 -13.35
CA MET A 104 -13.55 1.43 -14.26
C MET A 104 -13.49 2.78 -14.99
N ARG A 105 -12.94 3.82 -14.36
CA ARG A 105 -12.74 5.14 -14.98
C ARG A 105 -11.37 5.30 -15.61
N ASN A 106 -10.33 4.74 -14.99
CA ASN A 106 -8.93 4.87 -15.39
C ASN A 106 -8.31 3.47 -15.53
N PRO A 107 -8.60 2.72 -16.62
CA PRO A 107 -8.18 1.32 -16.73
C PRO A 107 -6.65 1.13 -16.74
N ASP A 108 -5.91 2.14 -17.19
CA ASP A 108 -4.46 2.09 -17.34
C ASP A 108 -3.70 2.44 -16.04
N VAL A 109 -4.37 2.99 -15.03
CA VAL A 109 -3.73 3.41 -13.77
C VAL A 109 -3.01 2.24 -13.10
N VAL A 110 -1.76 2.42 -12.68
CA VAL A 110 -1.02 1.43 -11.92
C VAL A 110 -1.43 1.53 -10.45
N THR A 111 -1.93 0.44 -9.89
CA THR A 111 -2.45 0.38 -8.53
C THR A 111 -1.58 -0.47 -7.62
N GLY A 112 -1.34 0.02 -6.40
CA GLY A 112 -0.57 -0.67 -5.38
C GLY A 112 -1.28 -0.68 -4.02
N TYR A 113 -0.97 -1.69 -3.21
CA TYR A 113 -1.50 -1.80 -1.85
C TYR A 113 -0.43 -2.18 -0.84
N VAL A 114 -0.24 -1.36 0.18
CA VAL A 114 0.71 -1.64 1.26
C VAL A 114 -0.05 -1.72 2.57
N VAL A 115 0.14 -2.79 3.33
CA VAL A 115 -0.49 -2.93 4.65
C VAL A 115 0.55 -3.31 5.70
N ILE A 116 0.65 -2.51 6.76
CA ILE A 116 1.41 -2.86 7.97
C ILE A 116 0.51 -3.64 8.91
N VAL A 117 1.01 -4.75 9.44
CA VAL A 117 0.28 -5.64 10.33
C VAL A 117 1.10 -5.94 11.57
N ASP A 118 0.54 -5.62 12.74
CA ASP A 118 1.13 -6.04 14.00
C ASP A 118 0.80 -7.50 14.29
N THR A 119 1.83 -8.33 14.33
CA THR A 119 1.73 -9.79 14.45
C THR A 119 1.96 -10.28 15.87
N ALA A 120 2.28 -9.37 16.80
CA ALA A 120 2.50 -9.69 18.19
C ALA A 120 1.20 -10.19 18.84
N ASP A 121 1.27 -11.36 19.47
CA ASP A 121 0.11 -11.95 20.14
C ASP A 121 -0.28 -11.13 21.38
N THR A 122 -1.58 -11.02 21.62
CA THR A 122 -2.13 -10.47 22.86
C THR A 122 -2.95 -11.53 23.58
N ALA A 123 -3.26 -11.32 24.86
CA ALA A 123 -4.09 -12.25 25.62
C ALA A 123 -5.47 -12.48 24.96
N ASP A 124 -6.04 -11.43 24.37
CA ASP A 124 -7.36 -11.45 23.72
C ASP A 124 -7.33 -11.94 22.27
N GLU A 125 -6.17 -11.90 21.61
CA GLU A 125 -6.02 -12.28 20.21
C GLU A 125 -4.75 -13.13 19.99
N PRO A 126 -4.79 -14.43 20.34
CA PRO A 126 -3.68 -15.34 20.08
C PRO A 126 -3.60 -15.74 18.60
N ASN A 127 -2.40 -16.12 18.14
CA ASN A 127 -2.12 -16.56 16.76
C ASN A 127 -2.27 -15.46 15.68
N ARG A 128 -1.94 -14.20 15.99
CA ARG A 128 -2.00 -13.07 15.04
C ARG A 128 -1.09 -13.27 13.83
N SER A 129 0.06 -13.91 14.02
CA SER A 129 0.94 -14.34 12.92
C SER A 129 0.22 -15.23 11.88
N ARG A 130 -0.65 -16.15 12.32
CA ARG A 130 -1.43 -17.01 11.40
C ARG A 130 -2.44 -16.20 10.59
N TRP A 131 -3.04 -15.18 11.21
CA TRP A 131 -3.96 -14.27 10.55
C TRP A 131 -3.24 -13.37 9.55
N ALA A 132 -2.07 -12.84 9.88
CA ALA A 132 -1.22 -12.10 8.95
C ALA A 132 -0.88 -12.93 7.70
N GLN A 133 -0.48 -14.20 7.86
CA GLN A 133 -0.26 -15.12 6.73
C GLN A 133 -1.53 -15.37 5.90
N LYS A 134 -2.71 -15.36 6.53
CA LYS A 134 -3.98 -15.50 5.80
C LYS A 134 -4.30 -14.25 4.99
N LEU A 135 -3.98 -13.06 5.51
CA LEU A 135 -4.10 -11.80 4.77
C LEU A 135 -3.15 -11.77 3.59
N GLU A 136 -1.88 -12.11 3.81
CA GLU A 136 -0.83 -12.19 2.77
C GLU A 136 -1.28 -13.08 1.61
N ARG A 137 -1.73 -14.32 1.88
CA ARG A 137 -2.28 -15.21 0.84
C ARG A 137 -3.52 -14.68 0.12
N ARG A 138 -4.31 -13.80 0.75
CA ARG A 138 -5.49 -13.19 0.10
C ARG A 138 -5.07 -12.04 -0.81
N ILE A 139 -4.19 -11.17 -0.32
CA ILE A 139 -3.64 -10.04 -1.06
C ILE A 139 -2.81 -10.52 -2.25
N ASP A 140 -2.02 -11.58 -2.09
CA ASP A 140 -1.26 -12.20 -3.17
C ASP A 140 -2.16 -12.64 -4.34
N ARG A 141 -3.33 -13.24 -4.05
CA ARG A 141 -4.33 -13.60 -5.09
C ARG A 141 -4.96 -12.40 -5.78
N LEU A 142 -4.90 -11.22 -5.16
CA LEU A 142 -5.40 -9.96 -5.69
C LEU A 142 -4.29 -9.17 -6.39
N SER A 143 -3.05 -9.65 -6.40
CA SER A 143 -1.91 -8.99 -7.02
C SER A 143 -1.62 -9.56 -8.42
N GLY A 144 -0.71 -8.92 -9.15
CA GLY A 144 -0.28 -9.39 -10.48
C GLY A 144 -1.22 -8.96 -11.62
N ARG A 145 -1.97 -7.88 -11.45
CA ARG A 145 -2.77 -7.30 -12.55
C ARG A 145 -1.86 -6.89 -13.71
N ARG A 146 -2.21 -7.32 -14.92
CA ARG A 146 -1.56 -6.91 -16.17
C ARG A 146 -2.64 -6.54 -17.22
N PRO A 147 -2.81 -5.26 -17.59
CA PRO A 147 -3.73 -4.87 -18.67
C PRO A 147 -3.25 -5.40 -20.02
N PRO A 148 -4.13 -5.51 -21.04
CA PRO A 148 -5.55 -5.16 -21.06
C PRO A 148 -6.47 -6.25 -20.48
N ALA A 149 -5.91 -7.36 -19.99
CA ALA A 149 -6.69 -8.49 -19.51
C ALA A 149 -7.16 -8.27 -18.06
N TRP A 150 -8.47 -8.10 -17.87
CA TRP A 150 -9.14 -8.13 -16.55
C TRP A 150 -9.10 -9.52 -15.88
N GLY A 151 -8.25 -10.44 -16.35
CA GLY A 151 -8.34 -11.87 -16.09
C GLY A 151 -7.60 -12.37 -14.85
N ARG A 152 -6.62 -11.61 -14.33
CA ARG A 152 -5.88 -11.95 -13.10
C ARG A 152 -5.42 -10.70 -12.37
N GLY A 153 -5.56 -10.72 -11.05
CA GLY A 153 -5.14 -9.63 -10.18
C GLY A 153 -6.06 -8.41 -10.25
N LEU A 154 -6.19 -7.76 -9.11
CA LEU A 154 -6.89 -6.49 -8.92
C LEU A 154 -5.90 -5.33 -8.88
N VAL A 155 -4.75 -5.52 -8.24
CA VAL A 155 -3.63 -4.58 -8.19
C VAL A 155 -2.40 -5.15 -8.86
N GLU A 156 -1.49 -4.29 -9.29
CA GLU A 156 -0.24 -4.68 -9.93
C GLU A 156 0.68 -5.36 -8.93
N SER A 157 0.79 -4.77 -7.74
CA SER A 157 1.58 -5.31 -6.64
C SER A 157 0.97 -4.94 -5.30
N ALA A 158 1.27 -5.75 -4.28
CA ALA A 158 0.92 -5.45 -2.92
C ALA A 158 1.96 -6.02 -1.95
N CYS A 159 2.12 -5.36 -0.80
CA CYS A 159 3.09 -5.75 0.23
C CYS A 159 2.42 -5.82 1.61
N VAL A 160 2.67 -6.91 2.34
CA VAL A 160 2.26 -7.07 3.75
C VAL A 160 3.49 -6.96 4.62
N VAL A 161 3.62 -5.82 5.31
CA VAL A 161 4.72 -5.54 6.22
C VAL A 161 4.34 -6.05 7.61
N LYS A 162 5.01 -7.11 8.06
CA LYS A 162 4.81 -7.73 9.36
C LYS A 162 5.68 -7.04 10.39
N THR A 163 5.10 -6.71 11.54
CA THR A 163 5.78 -6.04 12.65
C THR A 163 5.48 -6.72 13.98
N ASN A 164 6.29 -6.40 14.98
CA ASN A 164 6.01 -6.65 16.39
C ASN A 164 6.00 -5.29 17.11
N LEU A 165 4.84 -4.90 17.64
CA LEU A 165 4.65 -3.61 18.31
C LEU A 165 4.40 -3.76 19.83
N VAL A 166 4.63 -4.94 20.41
CA VAL A 166 4.40 -5.18 21.84
C VAL A 166 5.59 -4.74 22.68
N GLY A 167 5.32 -3.88 23.67
CA GLY A 167 6.25 -3.48 24.73
C GLY A 167 6.71 -2.02 24.63
N PRO A 168 7.15 -1.40 25.74
CA PRO A 168 7.75 -0.07 25.72
C PRO A 168 9.13 -0.11 25.06
N GLY A 169 9.24 0.41 23.83
CA GLY A 169 10.53 0.76 23.20
C GLY A 169 11.03 -0.10 22.03
N ASP A 170 10.43 -1.26 21.72
CA ASP A 170 10.95 -2.18 20.70
C ASP A 170 9.96 -2.42 19.56
N ALA A 171 9.66 -1.37 18.79
CA ALA A 171 8.96 -1.53 17.52
C ALA A 171 9.87 -2.26 16.52
N GLN A 172 9.52 -3.48 16.12
CA GLN A 172 10.37 -4.31 15.27
C GLN A 172 9.72 -4.59 13.92
N LEU A 173 10.46 -4.32 12.84
CA LEU A 173 10.18 -4.85 11.52
C LEU A 173 10.52 -6.35 11.50
N LEU A 174 9.57 -7.18 11.06
CA LEU A 174 9.75 -8.63 10.91
C LEU A 174 9.80 -9.07 9.44
N SER A 175 9.24 -8.29 8.51
CA SER A 175 9.36 -8.53 7.08
C SER A 175 10.76 -8.21 6.56
N ASP A 176 11.18 -8.88 5.50
CA ASP A 176 12.38 -8.51 4.76
C ASP A 176 12.13 -7.17 4.02
N PRO A 177 12.97 -6.13 4.18
CA PRO A 177 12.87 -4.93 3.36
C PRO A 177 12.87 -5.19 1.84
N GLY A 178 13.46 -6.31 1.40
CA GLY A 178 13.43 -6.78 0.01
C GLY A 178 12.01 -6.93 -0.56
N ASP A 179 11.06 -7.43 0.24
CA ASP A 179 9.65 -7.60 -0.19
C ASP A 179 9.03 -6.25 -0.61
N MET A 180 9.45 -5.18 0.06
CA MET A 180 8.98 -3.83 -0.24
C MET A 180 9.68 -3.25 -1.47
N HIS A 181 10.94 -3.60 -1.71
CA HIS A 181 11.64 -3.24 -2.95
C HIS A 181 11.01 -3.94 -4.16
N ASP A 182 10.71 -5.23 -4.08
CA ASP A 182 10.03 -5.99 -5.14
C ASP A 182 8.65 -5.39 -5.46
N PHE A 183 7.93 -4.92 -4.43
CA PHE A 183 6.70 -4.17 -4.61
C PHE A 183 6.90 -2.92 -5.48
N PHE A 184 7.87 -2.06 -5.14
CA PHE A 184 8.13 -0.84 -5.91
C PHE A 184 8.66 -1.12 -7.31
N ASP A 185 9.52 -2.12 -7.47
CA ASP A 185 10.08 -2.51 -8.76
C ASP A 185 8.95 -2.95 -9.70
N THR A 186 7.98 -3.72 -9.20
CA THR A 186 6.79 -4.12 -9.97
C THR A 186 5.91 -2.92 -10.34
N ILE A 187 5.67 -1.99 -9.39
CA ILE A 187 4.87 -0.78 -9.65
C ILE A 187 5.54 0.08 -10.73
N VAL A 188 6.86 0.27 -10.63
CA VAL A 188 7.60 1.11 -11.58
C VAL A 188 7.72 0.45 -12.94
N GLU A 189 7.98 -0.86 -13.01
CA GLU A 189 7.94 -1.62 -14.27
C GLU A 189 6.61 -1.36 -15.01
N GLN A 190 5.48 -1.55 -14.31
CA GLN A 190 4.16 -1.34 -14.89
C GLN A 190 3.87 0.11 -15.27
N TYR A 191 4.38 1.07 -14.49
CA TYR A 191 4.29 2.49 -14.81
C TYR A 191 5.02 2.81 -16.11
N ARG A 192 6.28 2.36 -16.23
CA ARG A 192 7.10 2.62 -17.42
C ARG A 192 6.52 1.97 -18.67
N GLU A 193 6.07 0.71 -18.54
CA GLU A 193 5.43 -0.02 -19.63
C GLU A 193 4.22 0.70 -20.22
N ARG A 194 3.48 1.47 -19.42
CA ARG A 194 2.23 2.14 -19.85
C ARG A 194 2.42 3.60 -20.24
N PHE A 195 3.30 4.31 -19.54
CA PHE A 195 3.34 5.77 -19.62
C PHE A 195 4.67 6.33 -20.14
N GLU A 196 5.76 5.56 -20.10
CA GLU A 196 7.07 6.01 -20.61
C GLU A 196 7.45 5.36 -21.94
N SER A 197 7.09 4.10 -22.15
CA SER A 197 7.40 3.31 -23.36
C SER A 197 6.86 3.94 -24.66
N GLY A 198 5.80 4.76 -24.57
CA GLY A 198 5.22 5.50 -25.70
C GLY A 198 5.83 6.88 -25.98
N GLN A 199 6.70 7.41 -25.10
CA GLN A 199 7.29 8.75 -25.28
C GLN A 199 8.53 8.77 -26.19
N GLN A 200 9.14 7.61 -26.50
CA GLN A 200 10.34 7.54 -27.37
C GLN A 200 10.04 7.61 -28.87
N THR A 201 8.77 7.54 -29.30
CA THR A 201 8.42 7.47 -30.73
C THR A 201 8.10 8.82 -31.38
N LEU A 202 8.23 9.93 -30.65
CA LEU A 202 7.84 11.27 -31.12
C LEU A 202 8.91 12.36 -30.92
N SER A 203 10.17 11.99 -30.70
CA SER A 203 11.32 12.92 -30.73
C SER A 203 12.09 12.85 -32.04
#